data_AF-A0A943PKQ0-F1
#
_entry.id   AF-A0A943PKQ0-F1
#
_cell.length_a   1.000
_cell.length_b   1.000
_cell.length_c   1.000
_cell.angle_alpha   90.00
_cell.angle_beta   90.00
_cell.angle_gamma   90.00
#
_symmetry.space_group_name_H-M   'P 1'
#
loop_
_entity.id
_entity.type
_entity.pdbx_description
1 polymer ?
#
loop_
_entity_poly.entity_id
_entity_poly.type
_entity_poly.pdbx_seq_one_letter_code
_entity_poly.pdbx_strand_id
1 'polypeptide(L)'
;MICVGSDYKQEGENLANFSSKDGTAEKAHGGDRYSLRIPSNEVELIHRICADCENTIVDIVGGSAYVIEEWKDEASAILHSFYSGMEGGNALADMLTGKAVPSGHLPFTIAKDENDYPKFLFPGEKTRVIDYGYYHGYTLLDKEGKEAAFPFGFGLSYTEFEYSDIHAENKDNSIEVSLKIKNIGSFDGKTVVQVYAGANGDHPVKLLKGFKKVNVPAGKEIEETVTVYKDDLKFYDEKAGEWYLENEYTFYVGQDSADAMNNKLTVSV
;
A
#
# COMPACT_ATOMS: atom_id res chain seq x y z
N MET A 1 13.42 -1.91 20.44
CA MET A 1 12.64 -1.23 19.40
C MET A 1 13.33 0.09 19.08
N ILE A 2 13.45 0.44 17.81
CA ILE A 2 13.95 1.72 17.33
C ILE A 2 12.91 2.40 16.45
N CYS A 3 12.74 3.70 16.62
CA CYS A 3 11.91 4.54 15.76
C CYS A 3 12.83 5.31 14.82
N VAL A 4 12.55 5.24 13.53
CA VAL A 4 13.30 5.88 12.44
C VAL A 4 12.32 6.59 11.51
N GLY A 5 12.79 7.53 10.73
CA GLY A 5 11.93 8.29 9.82
C GLY A 5 12.60 9.53 9.27
N SER A 6 11.80 10.37 8.65
CA SER A 6 12.26 11.68 8.20
C SER A 6 11.68 12.76 9.09
N ASP A 7 12.47 13.79 9.37
CA ASP A 7 11.97 15.00 10.00
C ASP A 7 11.24 15.91 9.00
N TYR A 8 10.59 16.94 9.53
CA TYR A 8 9.85 17.94 8.73
C TYR A 8 10.71 18.67 7.68
N LYS A 9 12.04 18.71 7.84
CA LYS A 9 12.95 19.30 6.85
C LYS A 9 13.21 18.34 5.71
N GLN A 10 13.36 17.06 6.03
CA GLN A 10 13.64 15.99 5.07
C GLN A 10 12.41 15.66 4.22
N GLU A 11 11.20 15.68 4.80
CA GLU A 11 9.93 15.43 4.09
C GLU A 11 9.45 16.63 3.27
N GLY A 12 10.10 17.79 3.39
CA GLY A 12 9.70 18.99 2.66
C GLY A 12 8.35 19.58 3.12
N GLU A 13 7.84 19.14 4.27
CA GLU A 13 6.62 19.66 4.91
C GLU A 13 6.86 20.98 5.66
N ASN A 14 8.10 21.47 5.69
CA ASN A 14 8.45 22.72 6.34
C ASN A 14 7.87 23.94 5.61
N LEU A 15 6.64 24.31 5.96
CA LEU A 15 5.97 25.56 5.57
C LEU A 15 6.08 26.63 6.66
N ALA A 16 7.09 26.60 7.53
CA ALA A 16 7.21 27.54 8.65
C ALA A 16 7.40 28.98 8.18
N ASN A 17 6.29 29.65 7.83
CA ASN A 17 6.14 31.10 7.67
C ASN A 17 4.66 31.54 7.48
N PHE A 18 3.73 31.01 8.29
CA PHE A 18 2.43 31.65 8.45
C PHE A 18 2.39 32.71 9.57
N SER A 19 3.47 32.95 10.36
CA SER A 19 3.43 34.05 11.35
C SER A 19 4.72 34.70 11.88
N SER A 20 5.95 34.38 11.45
CA SER A 20 7.12 35.14 11.96
C SER A 20 7.31 36.45 11.18
N LYS A 21 6.92 37.57 11.79
CA LYS A 21 7.21 38.93 11.31
C LYS A 21 8.68 39.34 11.43
N ASP A 22 9.47 38.51 12.11
CA ASP A 22 10.86 38.81 12.42
C ASP A 22 11.72 38.03 11.41
N GLY A 23 12.34 38.75 10.48
CA GLY A 23 13.09 38.21 9.33
C GLY A 23 14.36 37.42 9.66
N THR A 24 14.41 36.77 10.82
CA THR A 24 15.47 35.88 11.30
C THR A 24 15.17 34.40 11.04
N ALA A 25 13.95 34.05 10.63
CA ALA A 25 13.61 32.68 10.24
C ALA A 25 14.24 32.32 8.88
N GLU A 26 14.94 31.19 8.81
CA GLU A 26 15.30 30.56 7.53
C GLU A 26 14.03 30.45 6.67
N LYS A 27 14.10 30.92 5.41
CA LYS A 27 13.01 30.74 4.46
C LYS A 27 12.88 29.25 4.15
N ALA A 28 12.02 28.58 4.90
CA ALA A 28 11.66 27.22 4.60
C ALA A 28 10.88 27.20 3.27
N HIS A 29 11.41 26.47 2.31
CA HIS A 29 10.69 26.11 1.08
C HIS A 29 10.08 24.75 1.33
N GLY A 30 8.75 24.63 1.20
CA GLY A 30 8.15 23.31 1.04
C GLY A 30 8.71 22.62 -0.20
N GLY A 31 8.60 21.30 -0.29
CA GLY A 31 9.13 20.56 -1.43
C GLY A 31 8.97 19.05 -1.29
N ASP A 32 9.56 18.33 -2.24
CA ASP A 32 9.59 16.88 -2.27
C ASP A 32 10.83 16.35 -1.53
N ARG A 33 10.77 15.10 -1.07
CA ARG A 33 11.94 14.39 -0.54
C ARG A 33 13.02 14.24 -1.63
N TYR A 34 14.28 14.38 -1.23
CA TYR A 34 15.43 14.13 -2.11
C TYR A 34 15.73 12.64 -2.33
N SER A 35 15.24 11.78 -1.44
CA SER A 35 15.39 10.32 -1.52
C SER A 35 14.18 9.66 -0.87
N LEU A 36 13.86 8.45 -1.35
CA LEU A 36 12.85 7.58 -0.72
C LEU A 36 13.43 6.75 0.44
N ARG A 37 14.69 6.95 0.81
CA ARG A 37 15.35 6.27 1.93
C ARG A 37 15.31 7.15 3.18
N ILE A 38 15.32 6.51 4.35
CA ILE A 38 15.57 7.21 5.61
C ILE A 38 17.02 7.73 5.65
N PRO A 39 17.35 8.70 6.54
CA PRO A 39 18.70 9.24 6.65
C PRO A 39 19.76 8.17 6.89
N SER A 40 20.92 8.29 6.24
CA SER A 40 21.98 7.26 6.29
C SER A 40 22.51 6.99 7.70
N ASN A 41 22.49 7.99 8.59
CA ASN A 41 22.85 7.83 10.00
C ASN A 41 21.83 6.98 10.78
N GLU A 42 20.55 6.96 10.38
CA GLU A 42 19.54 6.07 10.96
C GLU A 42 19.68 4.65 10.42
N VAL A 43 20.01 4.48 9.14
CA VAL A 43 20.38 3.17 8.57
C VAL A 43 21.59 2.58 9.30
N GLU A 44 22.64 3.38 9.53
CA GLU A 44 23.81 2.94 10.30
C GLU A 44 23.44 2.52 11.73
N LEU A 45 22.50 3.22 12.37
CA LEU A 45 21.99 2.85 13.68
C LEU A 45 21.25 1.51 13.65
N ILE A 46 20.42 1.25 12.63
CA ILE A 46 19.73 -0.03 12.45
C ILE A 46 20.74 -1.16 12.35
N HIS A 47 21.73 -1.07 11.46
CA HIS A 47 22.75 -2.10 11.28
C HIS A 47 23.50 -2.41 12.58
N ARG A 48 23.92 -1.36 13.30
CA ARG A 48 24.64 -1.53 14.58
C ARG A 48 23.79 -2.24 15.63
N ILE A 49 22.51 -1.90 15.75
CA ILE A 49 21.63 -2.49 16.75
C ILE A 49 21.24 -3.92 16.37
N CYS A 50 20.89 -4.18 15.10
CA CYS A 50 20.49 -5.52 14.65
C CYS A 50 21.66 -6.52 14.73
N ALA A 51 22.90 -6.06 14.55
CA ALA A 51 24.09 -6.89 14.74
C ALA A 51 24.28 -7.41 16.17
N ASP A 52 23.84 -6.64 17.18
CA ASP A 52 24.00 -6.99 18.60
C ASP A 52 22.69 -7.48 19.25
N CYS A 53 21.54 -7.32 18.59
CA CYS A 53 20.22 -7.63 19.12
C CYS A 53 19.30 -8.25 18.05
N GLU A 54 19.21 -9.57 18.05
CA GLU A 54 18.42 -10.34 17.06
C GLU A 54 16.93 -9.97 17.07
N ASN A 55 16.35 -9.64 18.23
CA ASN A 55 14.92 -9.32 18.38
C ASN A 55 14.61 -7.83 18.19
N THR A 56 15.29 -7.17 17.25
CA THR A 56 15.09 -5.74 16.99
C THR A 56 13.83 -5.48 16.17
N ILE A 57 12.96 -4.64 16.71
CA ILE A 57 11.78 -4.10 16.01
C ILE A 57 12.13 -2.68 15.52
N VAL A 58 11.90 -2.41 14.24
CA VAL A 58 12.04 -1.08 13.63
C VAL A 58 10.65 -0.51 13.35
N ASP A 59 10.39 0.72 13.79
CA ASP A 59 9.17 1.46 13.46
C ASP A 59 9.51 2.67 12.61
N ILE A 60 8.94 2.71 11.42
CA ILE A 60 9.07 3.81 10.48
C ILE A 60 7.94 4.81 10.76
N VAL A 61 8.33 6.02 11.14
CA VAL A 61 7.44 7.17 11.30
C VAL A 61 7.64 8.08 10.09
N GLY A 62 6.72 8.03 9.13
CA GLY A 62 6.83 8.82 7.91
C GLY A 62 5.58 8.79 7.05
N GLY A 63 5.38 9.80 6.20
CA GLY A 63 4.11 10.06 5.52
C GLY A 63 3.86 9.25 4.24
N SER A 64 4.89 8.61 3.69
CA SER A 64 4.84 7.97 2.37
C SER A 64 5.76 6.74 2.27
N ALA A 65 5.95 6.19 1.07
CA ALA A 65 6.77 5.00 0.85
C ALA A 65 8.24 5.22 1.25
N TYR A 66 8.83 4.25 1.93
CA TYR A 66 10.26 4.22 2.19
C TYR A 66 10.86 2.97 1.56
N VAL A 67 11.90 3.13 0.73
CA VAL A 67 12.69 2.00 0.24
C VAL A 67 13.61 1.54 1.38
N ILE A 68 13.51 0.26 1.74
CA ILE A 68 14.15 -0.31 2.93
C ILE A 68 14.90 -1.62 2.66
N GLU A 69 15.13 -1.97 1.39
CA GLU A 69 15.80 -3.21 0.97
C GLU A 69 17.18 -3.42 1.64
N GLU A 70 17.87 -2.34 1.99
CA GLU A 70 19.23 -2.38 2.54
C GLU A 70 19.30 -2.91 3.97
N TRP A 71 18.19 -2.91 4.72
CA TRP A 71 18.18 -3.32 6.13
C TRP A 71 16.96 -4.15 6.54
N LYS A 72 15.92 -4.27 5.70
CA LYS A 72 14.64 -4.92 6.08
C LYS A 72 14.79 -6.34 6.61
N ASP A 73 15.77 -7.09 6.12
CA ASP A 73 15.99 -8.49 6.48
C ASP A 73 16.84 -8.65 7.77
N GLU A 74 17.38 -7.55 8.30
CA GLU A 74 18.10 -7.53 9.59
C GLU A 74 17.17 -7.31 10.78
N ALA A 75 16.03 -6.65 10.55
CA ALA A 75 15.02 -6.41 11.57
C ALA A 75 14.11 -7.63 11.77
N SER A 76 13.85 -8.02 13.02
CA SER A 76 12.90 -9.09 13.34
C SER A 76 11.45 -8.72 12.99
N ALA A 77 11.11 -7.44 13.08
CA ALA A 77 9.81 -6.93 12.69
C ALA A 77 9.90 -5.45 12.29
N ILE A 78 9.04 -5.06 11.37
CA ILE A 78 8.95 -3.69 10.86
C ILE A 78 7.51 -3.21 11.02
N LEU A 79 7.34 -2.07 11.68
CA LEU A 79 6.08 -1.33 11.72
C LEU A 79 6.23 -0.07 10.88
N HIS A 80 5.12 0.35 10.26
CA HIS A 80 5.02 1.66 9.62
C HIS A 80 3.86 2.40 10.28
N SER A 81 4.18 3.24 11.26
CA SER A 81 3.19 3.92 12.09
C SER A 81 2.60 5.18 11.46
N PHE A 82 3.08 5.57 10.27
CA PHE A 82 2.78 6.87 9.65
C PHE A 82 3.00 8.03 10.65
N TYR A 83 2.37 9.18 10.40
CA TYR A 83 2.19 10.21 11.41
C TYR A 83 0.92 9.91 12.22
N SER A 84 1.08 9.13 13.28
CA SER A 84 0.00 8.54 14.07
C SER A 84 -0.69 9.50 15.06
N GLY A 85 -0.39 10.80 14.98
CA GLY A 85 -1.04 11.85 15.78
C GLY A 85 -0.75 11.76 17.28
N MET A 86 -1.52 12.50 18.08
CA MET A 86 -1.26 12.68 19.52
C MET A 86 -1.38 11.40 20.36
N GLU A 87 -2.13 10.40 19.89
CA GLU A 87 -2.30 9.10 20.55
C GLU A 87 -1.42 8.01 19.93
N GLY A 88 -0.52 8.37 19.01
CA GLY A 88 0.32 7.41 18.28
C GLY A 88 1.18 6.53 19.20
N GLY A 89 1.73 7.10 20.28
CA GLY A 89 2.49 6.33 21.26
C GLY A 89 1.65 5.27 21.99
N ASN A 90 0.39 5.59 22.32
CA ASN A 90 -0.54 4.64 22.94
C ASN A 90 -0.96 3.54 21.95
N ALA A 91 -1.28 3.92 20.70
CA ALA A 91 -1.58 2.97 19.64
C ALA A 91 -0.42 2.01 19.37
N LEU A 92 0.80 2.53 19.31
CA LEU A 92 2.02 1.72 19.12
C LEU A 92 2.23 0.75 20.28
N ALA A 93 2.08 1.20 21.54
CA ALA A 93 2.17 0.31 22.70
C ALA A 93 1.11 -0.80 22.67
N ASP A 94 -0.13 -0.47 22.26
CA ASP A 94 -1.22 -1.44 22.13
C ASP A 94 -0.93 -2.48 21.04
N MET A 95 -0.30 -2.10 19.92
CA MET A 95 0.17 -3.04 18.89
C MET A 95 1.27 -3.95 19.45
N LEU A 96 2.35 -3.37 19.98
CA LEU A 96 3.53 -4.14 20.43
C LEU A 96 3.21 -5.15 21.55
N THR A 97 2.19 -4.85 22.36
CA THR A 97 1.75 -5.73 23.46
C THR A 97 0.67 -6.73 23.03
N GLY A 98 0.20 -6.66 21.78
CA GLY A 98 -0.89 -7.50 21.28
C GLY A 98 -2.27 -7.14 21.85
N LYS A 99 -2.39 -6.02 22.58
CA LYS A 99 -3.69 -5.50 23.05
C LYS A 99 -4.59 -5.10 21.89
N ALA A 100 -4.00 -4.71 20.76
CA ALA A 100 -4.70 -4.56 19.51
C ALA A 100 -3.90 -5.23 18.37
N VAL A 101 -4.64 -5.75 17.38
CA VAL A 101 -4.08 -6.54 16.28
C VAL A 101 -3.92 -5.65 15.05
N PRO A 102 -2.72 -5.61 14.41
CA PRO A 102 -2.50 -4.87 13.18
C PRO A 102 -3.48 -5.30 12.09
N SER A 103 -4.02 -4.29 11.40
CA SER A 103 -4.95 -4.49 10.27
C SER A 103 -4.89 -3.35 9.26
N GLY A 104 -3.81 -2.55 9.28
CA GLY A 104 -3.54 -1.53 8.27
C GLY A 104 -3.07 -2.18 6.97
N HIS A 105 -3.40 -1.59 5.83
CA HIS A 105 -2.99 -2.06 4.50
C HIS A 105 -2.45 -0.86 3.72
N LEU A 106 -1.34 -1.03 3.02
CA LEU A 106 -0.62 0.06 2.34
C LEU A 106 -1.49 0.68 1.23
N PRO A 107 -1.68 2.01 1.21
CA PRO A 107 -2.38 2.69 0.13
C PRO A 107 -1.49 2.97 -1.10
N PHE A 108 -0.24 2.50 -1.08
CA PHE A 108 0.74 2.65 -2.14
C PHE A 108 1.63 1.40 -2.20
N THR A 109 2.35 1.24 -3.29
CA THR A 109 3.38 0.23 -3.43
C THR A 109 4.69 0.73 -2.87
N ILE A 110 5.44 -0.11 -2.15
CA ILE A 110 6.85 0.12 -1.82
C ILE A 110 7.68 -0.71 -2.80
N ALA A 111 8.44 -0.06 -3.68
CA ALA A 111 9.31 -0.72 -4.64
C ALA A 111 10.62 -1.20 -3.98
N LYS A 112 11.30 -2.16 -4.64
CA LYS A 112 12.64 -2.60 -4.22
C LYS A 112 13.71 -1.56 -4.59
N ASP A 113 13.56 -0.92 -5.75
CA ASP A 113 14.44 0.14 -6.22
C ASP A 113 13.65 1.44 -6.41
N GLU A 114 14.24 2.57 -6.02
CA GLU A 114 13.64 3.90 -6.24
C GLU A 114 13.47 4.21 -7.75
N ASN A 115 14.29 3.59 -8.60
CA ASN A 115 14.22 3.72 -10.06
C ASN A 115 13.04 2.96 -10.68
N ASP A 116 12.31 2.15 -9.91
CA ASP A 116 11.08 1.50 -10.37
C ASP A 116 9.86 2.41 -10.29
N TYR A 117 9.98 3.55 -9.61
CA TYR A 117 9.00 4.61 -9.71
C TYR A 117 9.21 5.45 -10.96
N PRO A 118 8.16 6.13 -11.45
CA PRO A 118 8.33 7.19 -12.45
C PRO A 118 9.41 8.16 -12.00
N LYS A 119 10.25 8.63 -12.93
CA LYS A 119 11.29 9.60 -12.62
C LYS A 119 10.67 10.87 -12.04
N PHE A 120 10.88 11.07 -10.74
CA PHE A 120 10.63 12.34 -10.09
C PHE A 120 11.78 13.29 -10.41
N LEU A 121 11.44 14.57 -10.57
CA LEU A 121 12.41 15.59 -10.92
C LEU A 121 12.99 16.15 -9.63
N PHE A 122 14.31 16.28 -9.59
CA PHE A 122 15.00 16.67 -8.37
C PHE A 122 14.78 18.15 -8.05
N PRO A 123 14.76 18.55 -6.77
CA PRO A 123 14.67 19.95 -6.38
C PRO A 123 15.78 20.78 -7.07
N GLY A 124 15.37 21.71 -7.94
CA GLY A 124 16.26 22.53 -8.76
C GLY A 124 16.08 22.33 -10.28
N GLU A 125 15.48 21.21 -10.69
CA GLU A 125 15.08 21.00 -12.08
C GLU A 125 13.83 21.83 -12.38
N LYS A 126 13.96 22.79 -13.30
CA LYS A 126 12.87 23.68 -13.70
C LYS A 126 11.92 23.00 -14.70
N THR A 127 11.31 21.88 -14.32
CA THR A 127 10.09 21.48 -15.05
C THR A 127 8.89 22.24 -14.53
N ARG A 128 7.90 22.44 -15.38
CA ARG A 128 6.56 22.86 -14.97
C ARG A 128 5.50 21.82 -15.34
N VAL A 129 5.93 20.68 -15.89
CA VAL A 129 5.06 19.62 -16.38
C VAL A 129 5.65 18.29 -15.93
N ILE A 130 4.82 17.50 -15.26
CA ILE A 130 5.08 16.08 -14.95
C ILE A 130 4.04 15.31 -15.75
N ASP A 131 4.50 14.42 -16.63
CA ASP A 131 3.62 13.54 -17.38
C ASP A 131 3.38 12.26 -16.58
N TYR A 132 2.19 12.17 -15.96
CA TYR A 132 1.74 10.94 -15.33
C TYR A 132 1.08 10.08 -16.41
N GLY A 133 1.80 9.06 -16.86
CA GLY A 133 1.26 8.09 -17.80
C GLY A 133 0.11 7.27 -17.20
N TYR A 134 -0.57 6.53 -18.07
CA TYR A 134 -1.68 5.66 -17.69
C TYR A 134 -1.31 4.61 -16.63
N TYR A 135 -0.05 4.17 -16.62
CA TYR A 135 0.49 3.20 -15.69
C TYR A 135 1.29 3.90 -14.58
N HIS A 136 0.87 3.72 -13.33
CA HIS A 136 1.51 4.26 -12.12
C HIS A 136 1.29 3.35 -10.90
N GLY A 137 2.14 3.48 -9.88
CA GLY A 137 2.08 2.60 -8.69
C GLY A 137 2.19 1.12 -9.05
N TYR A 138 1.38 0.26 -8.42
CA TYR A 138 1.39 -1.18 -8.70
C TYR A 138 1.12 -1.53 -10.16
N THR A 139 0.34 -0.73 -10.89
CA THR A 139 0.01 -0.99 -12.30
C THR A 139 1.23 -0.84 -13.22
N LEU A 140 2.17 0.04 -12.87
CA LEU A 140 3.43 0.19 -13.59
C LEU A 140 4.35 -0.99 -13.33
N LEU A 141 4.49 -1.40 -12.07
CA LEU A 141 5.31 -2.57 -11.72
C LEU A 141 4.75 -3.85 -12.36
N ASP A 142 3.42 -4.05 -12.32
CA ASP A 142 2.76 -5.16 -13.01
C ASP A 142 3.07 -5.16 -14.52
N LYS A 143 2.99 -3.99 -15.17
CA LYS A 143 3.29 -3.84 -16.61
C LYS A 143 4.75 -4.17 -16.94
N GLU A 144 5.68 -3.75 -16.08
CA GLU A 144 7.11 -3.98 -16.26
C GLU A 144 7.56 -5.36 -15.78
N GLY A 145 6.67 -6.17 -15.18
CA GLY A 145 6.99 -7.47 -14.62
C GLY A 145 7.92 -7.39 -13.40
N LYS A 146 7.83 -6.30 -12.64
CA LYS A 146 8.67 -6.01 -11.47
C LYS A 146 7.97 -6.38 -10.17
N GLU A 147 8.72 -6.98 -9.26
CA GLU A 147 8.24 -7.31 -7.93
C GLU A 147 8.38 -6.12 -6.97
N ALA A 148 7.30 -5.79 -6.26
CA ALA A 148 7.35 -4.84 -5.16
C ALA A 148 8.12 -5.42 -3.97
N ALA A 149 8.71 -4.54 -3.15
CA ALA A 149 9.18 -4.92 -1.81
C ALA A 149 7.97 -5.20 -0.91
N PHE A 150 6.99 -4.29 -0.96
CA PHE A 150 5.68 -4.46 -0.33
C PHE A 150 4.59 -4.02 -1.32
N PRO A 151 3.70 -4.94 -1.75
CA PRO A 151 2.69 -4.66 -2.77
C PRO A 151 1.65 -3.64 -2.31
N PHE A 152 0.91 -3.08 -3.27
CA PHE A 152 -0.23 -2.23 -2.94
C PHE A 152 -1.26 -3.05 -2.17
N GLY A 153 -1.82 -2.46 -1.11
CA GLY A 153 -2.73 -3.15 -0.22
C GLY A 153 -2.07 -4.12 0.74
N PHE A 154 -0.73 -4.23 0.80
CA PHE A 154 -0.05 -5.14 1.73
C PHE A 154 -0.24 -4.72 3.19
N GLY A 155 -0.40 -5.70 4.07
CA GLY A 155 -0.45 -5.47 5.51
C GLY A 155 -0.49 -6.80 6.27
N LEU A 156 0.40 -6.94 7.25
CA LEU A 156 0.42 -8.13 8.11
C LEU A 156 -0.57 -8.01 9.28
N SER A 157 -0.83 -9.14 9.92
CA SER A 157 -1.63 -9.26 11.13
C SER A 157 -0.97 -10.24 12.11
N TYR A 158 -1.40 -10.25 13.38
CA TYR A 158 -0.97 -11.27 14.35
C TYR A 158 -1.73 -12.59 14.22
N THR A 159 -2.59 -12.68 13.20
CA THR A 159 -3.31 -13.89 12.84
C THR A 159 -3.27 -14.07 11.33
N GLU A 160 -3.54 -15.28 10.88
CA GLU A 160 -3.50 -15.63 9.45
C GLU A 160 -4.92 -15.92 8.94
N PHE A 161 -5.18 -15.55 7.69
CA PHE A 161 -6.46 -15.74 7.04
C PHE A 161 -6.30 -16.55 5.75
N GLU A 162 -7.17 -17.54 5.56
CA GLU A 162 -7.28 -18.31 4.32
C GLU A 162 -8.55 -17.89 3.56
N TYR A 163 -8.39 -17.65 2.26
CA TYR A 163 -9.49 -17.37 1.34
C TYR A 163 -9.81 -18.63 0.55
N SER A 164 -11.09 -18.98 0.42
CA SER A 164 -11.56 -20.17 -0.30
C SER A 164 -12.93 -19.96 -0.90
N ASP A 165 -13.41 -20.93 -1.70
CA ASP A 165 -14.74 -20.92 -2.33
C ASP A 165 -15.07 -19.59 -3.02
N ILE A 166 -14.11 -19.09 -3.82
CA ILE A 166 -14.23 -17.80 -4.50
C ILE A 166 -15.10 -17.96 -5.74
N HIS A 167 -16.15 -17.15 -5.83
CA HIS A 167 -17.10 -17.13 -6.92
C HIS A 167 -17.33 -15.70 -7.40
N ALA A 168 -17.68 -15.56 -8.69
CA ALA A 168 -18.08 -14.29 -9.27
C ALA A 168 -19.36 -14.49 -10.08
N GLU A 169 -20.40 -13.71 -9.77
CA GLU A 169 -21.68 -13.78 -10.44
C GLU A 169 -21.96 -12.48 -11.20
N ASN A 170 -22.24 -12.59 -12.50
CA ASN A 170 -22.66 -11.45 -13.32
C ASN A 170 -24.15 -11.18 -13.10
N LYS A 171 -24.46 -10.02 -12.52
CA LYS A 171 -25.81 -9.46 -12.35
C LYS A 171 -26.05 -8.35 -13.37
N ASP A 172 -27.28 -7.85 -13.45
CA ASP A 172 -27.67 -6.82 -14.44
C ASP A 172 -26.68 -5.64 -14.50
N ASN A 173 -26.34 -5.03 -13.35
CA ASN A 173 -25.51 -3.82 -13.27
C ASN A 173 -24.19 -4.00 -12.49
N SER A 174 -23.86 -5.21 -12.06
CA SER A 174 -22.71 -5.46 -11.20
C SER A 174 -22.20 -6.89 -11.34
N ILE A 175 -20.95 -7.10 -10.93
CA ILE A 175 -20.38 -8.41 -10.64
C ILE A 175 -20.32 -8.56 -9.12
N GLU A 176 -20.91 -9.62 -8.58
CA GLU A 176 -20.83 -9.95 -7.16
C GLU A 176 -19.75 -11.00 -6.96
N VAL A 177 -18.66 -10.63 -6.27
CA VAL A 177 -17.56 -11.54 -5.94
C VAL A 177 -17.74 -12.01 -4.50
N SER A 178 -18.05 -13.29 -4.32
CA SER A 178 -18.20 -13.91 -3.00
C SER A 178 -17.05 -14.85 -2.68
N LEU A 179 -16.72 -14.98 -1.40
CA LEU A 179 -15.68 -15.88 -0.91
C LEU A 179 -15.92 -16.24 0.56
N LYS A 180 -15.31 -17.36 0.98
CA LYS A 180 -15.15 -17.69 2.39
C LYS A 180 -13.80 -17.23 2.92
N ILE A 181 -13.82 -16.74 4.15
CA ILE A 181 -12.65 -16.23 4.85
C ILE A 181 -12.57 -16.93 6.19
N LYS A 182 -11.50 -17.68 6.40
CA LYS A 182 -11.24 -18.39 7.65
C LYS A 182 -10.05 -17.78 8.37
N ASN A 183 -10.24 -17.40 9.62
CA ASN A 183 -9.12 -17.06 10.50
C ASN A 183 -8.54 -18.35 11.08
N ILE A 184 -7.33 -18.70 10.64
CA ILE A 184 -6.64 -19.93 11.03
C ILE A 184 -5.65 -19.73 12.17
N GLY A 185 -5.42 -18.48 12.60
CA GLY A 185 -4.56 -18.17 13.74
C GLY A 185 -5.28 -18.12 15.08
N SER A 186 -4.57 -17.61 16.09
CA SER A 186 -5.01 -17.61 17.49
C SER A 186 -5.57 -16.28 17.99
N PHE A 187 -5.52 -15.22 17.18
CA PHE A 187 -6.05 -13.91 17.55
C PHE A 187 -7.31 -13.59 16.76
N ASP A 188 -8.29 -12.95 17.41
CA ASP A 188 -9.33 -12.24 16.67
C ASP A 188 -8.67 -11.14 15.83
N GLY A 189 -9.01 -11.05 14.56
CA GLY A 189 -8.33 -10.12 13.66
C GLY A 189 -9.23 -9.60 12.55
N LYS A 190 -8.70 -8.61 11.84
CA LYS A 190 -9.35 -8.01 10.68
C LYS A 190 -8.47 -8.19 9.46
N THR A 191 -9.07 -8.61 8.35
CA THR A 191 -8.44 -8.64 7.03
C THR A 191 -9.24 -7.78 6.04
N VAL A 192 -8.65 -7.49 4.89
CA VAL A 192 -9.30 -6.77 3.80
C VAL A 192 -9.40 -7.70 2.60
N VAL A 193 -10.61 -7.99 2.16
CA VAL A 193 -10.84 -8.63 0.85
C VAL A 193 -10.65 -7.55 -0.19
N GLN A 194 -9.69 -7.74 -1.10
CA GLN A 194 -9.45 -6.82 -2.21
C GLN A 194 -9.81 -7.52 -3.52
N VAL A 195 -10.64 -6.86 -4.33
CA VAL A 195 -11.09 -7.34 -5.63
C VAL A 195 -10.58 -6.41 -6.70
N TYR A 196 -9.77 -6.97 -7.59
CA TYR A 196 -9.25 -6.30 -8.76
C TYR A 196 -9.87 -6.89 -10.02
N ALA A 197 -9.94 -6.09 -11.09
CA ALA A 197 -10.36 -6.56 -12.40
C ALA A 197 -9.42 -6.06 -13.49
N GLY A 198 -9.11 -6.91 -14.47
CA GLY A 198 -8.38 -6.57 -15.68
C GLY A 198 -9.05 -7.17 -16.91
N ALA A 199 -8.74 -6.66 -18.08
CA ALA A 199 -9.24 -7.16 -19.35
C ALA A 199 -8.09 -7.31 -20.35
N ASN A 200 -8.30 -8.09 -21.40
CA ASN A 200 -7.33 -8.20 -22.50
C ASN A 200 -7.22 -6.87 -23.25
N GLY A 201 -6.03 -6.54 -23.75
CA GLY A 201 -5.77 -5.29 -24.48
C GLY A 201 -4.63 -4.48 -23.88
N ASP A 202 -4.55 -3.19 -24.24
CA ASP A 202 -3.59 -2.24 -23.66
C ASP A 202 -4.18 -1.60 -22.41
N HIS A 203 -4.37 -2.43 -21.38
CA HIS A 203 -4.92 -2.06 -20.08
C HIS A 203 -3.95 -2.47 -18.95
N PRO A 204 -4.03 -1.86 -17.77
CA PRO A 204 -3.41 -2.40 -16.57
C PRO A 204 -3.82 -3.86 -16.38
N VAL A 205 -2.85 -4.69 -15.98
CA VAL A 205 -3.07 -6.13 -15.72
C VAL A 205 -4.29 -6.35 -14.84
N LYS A 206 -4.45 -5.47 -13.84
CA LYS A 206 -5.59 -5.40 -12.95
C LYS A 206 -5.70 -4.00 -12.33
N LEU A 207 -6.92 -3.59 -11.99
CA LEU A 207 -7.22 -2.38 -11.23
C LEU A 207 -8.08 -2.73 -10.03
N LEU A 208 -7.82 -2.16 -8.86
CA LEU A 208 -8.69 -2.32 -7.68
C LEU A 208 -10.10 -1.77 -8.03
N LYS A 209 -11.13 -2.61 -7.91
CA LYS A 209 -12.52 -2.25 -8.19
C LYS A 209 -13.43 -2.32 -6.97
N GLY A 210 -13.02 -3.03 -5.92
CA GLY A 210 -13.76 -3.09 -4.67
C GLY A 210 -12.92 -3.67 -3.55
N PHE A 211 -13.27 -3.33 -2.31
CA PHE A 211 -12.67 -3.94 -1.14
C PHE A 211 -13.63 -3.93 0.04
N LYS A 212 -13.43 -4.86 0.98
CA LYS A 212 -14.21 -4.92 2.22
C LYS A 212 -13.32 -5.34 3.39
N LYS A 213 -13.30 -4.52 4.43
CA LYS A 213 -12.62 -4.84 5.69
C LYS A 213 -13.56 -5.60 6.60
N VAL A 214 -13.13 -6.76 7.08
CA VAL A 214 -13.98 -7.68 7.84
C VAL A 214 -13.27 -8.17 9.09
N ASN A 215 -14.04 -8.44 10.14
CA ASN A 215 -13.52 -8.99 11.39
C ASN A 215 -13.87 -10.48 11.45
N VAL A 216 -12.86 -11.33 11.59
CA VAL A 216 -13.04 -12.77 11.66
C VAL A 216 -12.46 -13.25 12.99
N PRO A 217 -13.28 -13.71 13.95
CA PRO A 217 -12.78 -14.23 15.21
C PRO A 217 -11.88 -15.46 15.02
N ALA A 218 -10.96 -15.70 15.94
CA ALA A 218 -10.02 -16.82 15.87
C ALA A 218 -10.73 -18.17 15.65
N GLY A 219 -10.25 -18.95 14.68
CA GLY A 219 -10.81 -20.26 14.33
C GLY A 219 -12.21 -20.21 13.69
N LYS A 220 -12.73 -19.03 13.35
CA LYS A 220 -14.03 -18.87 12.68
C LYS A 220 -13.85 -18.68 11.17
N GLU A 221 -14.90 -19.04 10.47
CA GLU A 221 -15.07 -18.83 9.04
C GLU A 221 -16.33 -17.98 8.82
N ILE A 222 -16.23 -17.02 7.90
CA ILE A 222 -17.34 -16.19 7.45
C ILE A 222 -17.41 -16.24 5.93
N GLU A 223 -18.57 -15.87 5.37
CA GLU A 223 -18.76 -15.65 3.95
C GLU A 223 -19.01 -14.17 3.70
N GLU A 224 -18.38 -13.63 2.67
CA GLU A 224 -18.45 -12.21 2.34
C GLU A 224 -18.63 -12.01 0.84
N THR A 225 -19.28 -10.91 0.49
CA THR A 225 -19.46 -10.49 -0.91
C THR A 225 -18.97 -9.06 -1.09
N VAL A 226 -18.19 -8.85 -2.15
CA VAL A 226 -17.76 -7.55 -2.65
C VAL A 226 -18.46 -7.30 -3.99
N THR A 227 -19.25 -6.23 -4.05
CA THR A 227 -19.93 -5.81 -5.28
C THR A 227 -19.02 -4.90 -6.09
N VAL A 228 -18.84 -5.21 -7.37
CA VAL A 228 -18.16 -4.37 -8.36
C VAL A 228 -19.18 -3.92 -9.40
N TYR A 229 -19.43 -2.62 -9.53
CA TYR A 229 -20.39 -2.12 -10.52
C TYR A 229 -19.80 -2.18 -11.93
N LYS A 230 -20.63 -2.50 -12.93
CA LYS A 230 -20.18 -2.52 -14.33
C LYS A 230 -19.67 -1.16 -14.81
N ASP A 231 -20.17 -0.07 -14.23
CA ASP A 231 -19.68 1.28 -14.53
C ASP A 231 -18.21 1.47 -14.11
N ASP A 232 -17.81 0.89 -12.97
CA ASP A 232 -16.43 0.92 -12.47
C ASP A 232 -15.48 0.07 -13.32
N LEU A 233 -15.98 -0.87 -14.14
CA LEU A 233 -15.18 -1.70 -15.02
C LEU A 233 -14.77 -0.99 -16.32
N LYS A 234 -15.43 0.10 -16.68
CA LYS A 234 -15.24 0.75 -17.98
C LYS A 234 -13.82 1.30 -18.14
N PHE A 235 -13.37 1.29 -19.39
CA PHE A 235 -12.18 1.99 -19.86
C PHE A 235 -12.59 3.22 -20.67
N TYR A 236 -11.71 4.21 -20.76
CA TYR A 236 -11.95 5.42 -21.53
C TYR A 236 -11.25 5.32 -22.89
N ASP A 237 -11.99 5.50 -23.98
CA ASP A 237 -11.41 5.65 -25.32
C ASP A 237 -11.22 7.14 -25.61
N GLU A 238 -9.96 7.60 -25.59
CA GLU A 238 -9.62 9.00 -25.87
C GLU A 238 -9.98 9.46 -27.29
N LYS A 239 -10.01 8.56 -28.27
CA LYS A 239 -10.35 8.90 -29.67
C LYS A 239 -11.85 9.06 -29.85
N ALA A 240 -12.63 8.19 -29.23
CA ALA A 240 -14.09 8.28 -29.26
C ALA A 240 -14.62 9.33 -28.27
N GLY A 241 -13.88 9.62 -27.20
CA GLY A 241 -14.30 10.50 -26.11
C GLY A 241 -15.33 9.86 -25.18
N GLU A 242 -15.43 8.53 -25.17
CA GLU A 242 -16.50 7.78 -24.50
C GLU A 242 -15.94 6.66 -23.62
N TRP A 243 -16.71 6.30 -22.59
CA TRP A 243 -16.43 5.13 -21.76
C TRP A 243 -17.03 3.88 -22.39
N TYR A 244 -16.25 2.80 -22.44
CA TYR A 244 -16.69 1.52 -22.99
C TYR A 244 -16.40 0.38 -22.02
N LEU A 245 -17.11 -0.73 -22.23
CA LEU A 245 -16.99 -1.94 -21.44
C LEU A 245 -16.45 -3.05 -22.34
N GLU A 246 -15.42 -3.76 -21.88
CA GLU A 246 -15.00 -5.01 -22.50
C GLU A 246 -16.04 -6.12 -22.28
N ASN A 247 -16.04 -7.13 -23.15
CA ASN A 247 -16.99 -8.25 -23.04
C ASN A 247 -16.59 -9.27 -21.97
N GLU A 248 -15.32 -9.29 -21.57
CA GLU A 248 -14.77 -10.27 -20.63
C GLU A 248 -13.71 -9.62 -19.74
N TYR A 249 -13.78 -9.92 -18.44
CA TYR A 249 -12.82 -9.48 -17.44
C TYR A 249 -12.28 -10.67 -16.64
N THR A 250 -11.02 -10.58 -16.23
CA THR A 250 -10.43 -11.43 -15.20
C THR A 250 -10.47 -10.70 -13.87
N PHE A 251 -11.15 -11.28 -12.90
CA PHE A 251 -11.18 -10.85 -11.50
C PHE A 251 -10.05 -11.52 -10.73
N TYR A 252 -9.38 -10.74 -9.88
CA TYR A 252 -8.29 -11.17 -9.00
C TYR A 252 -8.68 -10.86 -7.56
N VAL A 253 -8.55 -11.83 -6.66
CA VAL A 253 -9.04 -11.71 -5.28
C VAL A 253 -7.96 -12.10 -4.29
N GLY A 254 -7.66 -11.22 -3.33
CA GLY A 254 -6.62 -11.50 -2.34
C GLY A 254 -6.58 -10.48 -1.21
N GLN A 255 -5.60 -10.65 -0.33
CA GLN A 255 -5.33 -9.73 0.78
C GLN A 255 -4.55 -8.49 0.35
N ASP A 256 -3.83 -8.56 -0.78
CA ASP A 256 -3.11 -7.46 -1.39
C ASP A 256 -2.97 -7.67 -2.91
N SER A 257 -2.35 -6.72 -3.61
CA SER A 257 -2.24 -6.77 -5.07
C SER A 257 -1.37 -7.93 -5.60
N ALA A 258 -0.43 -8.45 -4.82
CA ALA A 258 0.39 -9.59 -5.22
C ALA A 258 -0.33 -10.91 -4.90
N ASP A 259 -0.87 -11.06 -3.69
CA ASP A 259 -1.63 -12.24 -3.26
C ASP A 259 -2.84 -12.49 -4.18
N ALA A 260 -3.51 -11.42 -4.63
CA ALA A 260 -4.65 -11.52 -5.55
C ALA A 260 -4.30 -12.21 -6.88
N MET A 261 -3.03 -12.25 -7.29
CA MET A 261 -2.60 -12.95 -8.49
C MET A 261 -2.76 -14.47 -8.41
N ASN A 262 -2.91 -15.03 -7.21
CA ASN A 262 -3.08 -16.47 -6.99
C ASN A 262 -4.53 -16.93 -7.21
N ASN A 263 -5.52 -16.03 -7.12
CA ASN A 263 -6.93 -16.37 -7.26
C ASN A 263 -7.55 -15.58 -8.41
N LYS A 264 -7.79 -16.26 -9.55
CA LYS A 264 -8.30 -15.64 -10.77
C LYS A 264 -9.62 -16.27 -11.21
N LEU A 265 -10.56 -15.43 -11.62
CA LEU A 265 -11.86 -15.84 -12.14
C LEU A 265 -12.17 -15.03 -13.40
N THR A 266 -12.48 -15.69 -14.51
CA THR A 266 -12.89 -15.02 -15.75
C THR A 266 -14.41 -14.92 -15.81
N VAL A 267 -14.92 -13.73 -16.10
CA VAL A 267 -16.36 -13.42 -16.16
C VAL A 267 -16.65 -12.65 -17.43
N SER A 268 -17.60 -13.15 -18.23
CA SER A 268 -18.18 -12.39 -19.35
C SER A 268 -19.22 -11.41 -18.81
N VAL A 269 -19.19 -10.15 -19.27
CA VAL A 269 -19.95 -9.02 -18.70
C VAL A 269 -21.11 -8.57 -19.56
#